data_AF-A0A383A3M5-F1
#
_entry.id   AF-A0A383A3M5-F1
#
_cell.length_a   1.000
_cell.length_b   1.000
_cell.length_c   1.000
_cell.angle_alpha   90.00
_cell.angle_beta   90.00
_cell.angle_gamma   90.00
#
_symmetry.space_group_name_H-M   'P 1'
#
loop_
_entity.id
_entity.type
_entity.pdbx_description
1 polymer ?
#
loop_
_entity_poly.entity_id
_entity_poly.type
_entity_poly.pdbx_seq_one_letter_code
_entity_poly.pdbx_strand_id
1 'polypeptide(L)'
;PKGGWRAISLGRLPPHETAYAMTVHKSQGLEFACVILVLPEKMSPVLSRPLLYTAITRAISRLEIWGSKEVLQQAIVRKELQASGLTKRFMPVAK
;
A
#
# COMPACT_ATOMS: atom_id res chain seq x y z
N PRO A 1 6.95 24.25 -6.73
CA PRO A 1 7.60 24.31 -5.40
C PRO A 1 9.12 24.46 -5.56
N LYS A 2 9.71 25.58 -5.12
CA LYS A 2 11.16 25.77 -5.19
C LYS A 2 11.81 24.74 -4.24
N GLY A 3 12.47 23.73 -4.81
CA GLY A 3 13.23 22.75 -4.03
C GLY A 3 14.28 23.46 -3.17
N GLY A 4 14.48 22.99 -1.95
CA GLY A 4 15.41 23.60 -1.00
C GLY A 4 15.32 22.93 0.36
N TRP A 5 16.37 23.10 1.16
CA TRP A 5 16.46 22.54 2.51
C TRP A 5 15.88 23.53 3.52
N ARG A 6 15.11 23.02 4.49
CA ARG A 6 14.63 23.79 5.64
C ARG A 6 15.16 23.18 6.92
N ALA A 7 16.00 23.92 7.64
CA ALA A 7 16.41 23.55 8.98
C ALA A 7 15.29 23.86 9.99
N ILE A 8 15.00 22.92 10.88
CA ILE A 8 14.01 23.07 11.96
C ILE A 8 14.68 22.62 13.26
N SER A 9 14.57 23.41 14.33
CA SER A 9 15.06 23.01 15.66
C SER A 9 14.22 21.87 16.22
N LEU A 10 14.84 20.94 16.96
CA LEU A 10 14.16 19.76 17.51
C LEU A 10 12.94 20.13 18.35
N GLY A 11 13.02 21.19 19.17
CA GLY A 11 11.90 21.68 19.99
C GLY A 11 10.75 22.31 19.20
N ARG A 12 10.89 22.46 17.88
CA ARG A 12 9.87 23.01 16.97
C ARG A 12 9.35 21.98 15.96
N LEU A 13 9.79 20.73 16.04
CA LEU A 13 9.24 19.67 15.20
C LEU A 13 7.75 19.46 15.54
N PRO A 14 6.83 19.49 14.56
CA PRO A 14 5.45 19.08 14.80
C PRO A 14 5.38 17.60 15.21
N PRO A 15 4.20 17.10 15.66
CA PRO A 15 4.00 15.68 15.89
C PRO A 15 4.47 14.87 14.69
N HIS A 16 5.33 13.89 14.95
CA HIS A 16 5.98 13.08 13.93
C HIS A 16 6.06 11.63 14.42
N GLU A 17 6.13 10.73 13.46
CA GLU A 17 6.34 9.30 13.71
C GLU A 17 7.67 8.88 13.08
N THR A 18 8.23 7.80 13.61
CA THR A 18 9.39 7.16 13.02
C THR A 18 9.01 6.48 11.71
N ALA A 19 9.85 6.58 10.68
CA ALA A 19 9.56 6.09 9.33
C ALA A 19 10.51 4.97 8.85
N TYR A 20 11.06 4.16 9.77
CA TYR A 20 11.89 2.99 9.39
C TYR A 20 11.11 1.95 8.58
N ALA A 21 9.83 1.79 8.91
CA ALA A 21 8.87 1.01 8.15
C ALA A 21 7.57 1.81 8.07
N MET A 22 6.84 1.67 6.98
CA MET A 22 5.57 2.35 6.78
C MET A 22 4.54 1.38 6.20
N THR A 23 3.27 1.69 6.42
CA THR A 23 2.19 0.94 5.79
C THR A 23 2.13 1.28 4.30
N VAL A 24 1.64 0.35 3.49
CA VAL A 24 1.42 0.57 2.05
C VAL A 24 0.53 1.81 1.83
N HIS A 25 -0.47 2.03 2.69
CA HIS A 25 -1.33 3.22 2.64
C HIS A 25 -0.56 4.53 2.84
N LYS A 26 0.39 4.59 3.78
CA LYS A 26 1.23 5.79 4.00
C LYS A 26 2.22 6.04 2.86
N SER A 27 2.48 5.04 2.01
CA SER A 27 3.36 5.17 0.83
C SER A 27 2.67 5.65 -0.45
N GLN A 28 1.37 5.97 -0.40
CA GLN A 28 0.61 6.40 -1.59
C GLN A 28 1.21 7.66 -2.22
N GLY A 29 1.42 7.62 -3.54
CA GLY A 29 2.03 8.73 -4.30
C GLY A 29 3.55 8.81 -4.19
N LEU A 30 4.18 7.93 -3.41
CA LEU A 30 5.64 7.79 -3.34
C LEU A 30 6.12 6.62 -4.20
N GLU A 31 7.36 6.68 -4.66
CA GLU A 31 8.04 5.55 -5.30
C GLU A 31 9.46 5.45 -4.74
N PHE A 32 9.99 4.23 -4.70
CA PHE A 32 11.29 3.93 -4.13
C PHE A 32 12.09 3.07 -5.09
N ALA A 33 13.40 3.29 -5.17
CA ALA A 33 14.28 2.46 -5.97
C ALA A 33 14.16 0.97 -5.59
N CYS A 34 14.16 0.69 -4.29
CA CYS A 34 14.06 -0.65 -3.72
C CYS A 34 12.97 -0.69 -2.64
N VAL A 35 12.15 -1.75 -2.63
CA VAL A 35 11.13 -2.00 -1.60
C VAL A 35 11.31 -3.39 -1.02
N ILE A 36 11.25 -3.49 0.31
CA ILE A 36 11.05 -4.75 1.03
C ILE A 36 9.60 -4.76 1.54
N LEU A 37 8.78 -5.65 1.00
CA LEU A 37 7.39 -5.84 1.39
C LEU A 37 7.31 -6.98 2.41
N VAL A 38 7.02 -6.64 3.66
CA VAL A 38 6.84 -7.62 4.74
C VAL A 38 5.37 -8.01 4.84
N LEU A 39 5.09 -9.29 4.69
CA LEU A 39 3.74 -9.86 4.84
C LEU A 39 3.50 -10.27 6.29
N PRO A 40 2.24 -10.23 6.77
CA PRO A 40 1.90 -10.80 8.06
C PRO A 40 2.12 -12.32 8.07
N GLU A 41 2.36 -12.89 9.25
CA GLU A 41 2.55 -14.34 9.42
C GLU A 41 1.32 -15.16 9.04
N LYS A 42 0.13 -14.57 9.18
CA LYS A 42 -1.17 -15.18 8.87
C LYS A 42 -2.00 -14.23 8.03
N MET A 43 -2.96 -14.78 7.30
CA MET A 43 -3.89 -13.97 6.51
C MET A 43 -4.64 -12.96 7.40
N SER A 44 -4.63 -11.71 6.97
CA SER A 44 -5.32 -10.61 7.65
C SER A 44 -6.43 -10.06 6.76
N PRO A 45 -7.57 -9.58 7.32
CA PRO A 45 -8.62 -8.92 6.55
C PRO A 45 -8.12 -7.75 5.69
N VAL A 46 -7.04 -7.08 6.11
CA VAL A 46 -6.45 -5.94 5.40
C VAL A 46 -5.60 -6.38 4.20
N LEU A 47 -5.04 -7.60 4.22
CA LEU A 47 -4.21 -8.10 3.14
C LEU A 47 -5.08 -8.55 1.96
N SER A 48 -5.01 -7.80 0.87
CA SER A 48 -5.79 -8.01 -0.35
C SER A 48 -4.94 -7.88 -1.61
N ARG A 49 -5.47 -8.37 -2.75
CA ARG A 49 -4.80 -8.23 -4.05
C ARG A 49 -4.55 -6.78 -4.44
N PRO A 50 -5.50 -5.82 -4.29
CA PRO A 50 -5.24 -4.41 -4.58
C PRO A 50 -4.15 -3.80 -3.69
N LEU A 51 -4.11 -4.17 -2.40
CA LEU A 51 -3.07 -3.70 -1.49
C LEU A 51 -1.69 -4.22 -1.90
N LEU A 52 -1.59 -5.51 -2.24
CA LEU A 52 -0.36 -6.10 -2.77
C LEU A 52 0.09 -5.42 -4.06
N TYR A 53 -0.83 -5.20 -5.01
CA TYR A 53 -0.52 -4.51 -6.26
C TYR A 53 0.03 -3.10 -6.01
N THR A 54 -0.59 -2.36 -5.09
CA THR A 54 -0.12 -1.03 -4.71
C THR A 54 1.28 -1.09 -4.10
N ALA A 55 1.55 -2.06 -3.23
CA ALA A 55 2.87 -2.25 -2.63
C ALA A 55 3.94 -2.59 -3.67
N ILE A 56 3.63 -3.48 -4.62
CA ILE A 56 4.52 -3.90 -5.71
C ILE A 56 4.87 -2.69 -6.59
N THR A 57 3.88 -1.87 -6.95
CA THR A 57 4.09 -0.68 -7.80
C THR A 57 4.83 0.47 -7.09
N ARG A 58 5.11 0.37 -5.78
CA ARG A 58 6.01 1.33 -5.11
C ARG A 58 7.48 1.12 -5.48
N ALA A 59 7.85 -0.07 -5.98
CA ALA A 59 9.22 -0.40 -6.34
C ALA A 59 9.52 -0.02 -7.80
N ILE A 60 10.57 0.78 -8.00
CA ILE A 60 11.03 1.18 -9.34
C ILE A 60 11.96 0.12 -9.94
N SER A 61 12.92 -0.38 -9.15
CA SER A 61 13.99 -1.25 -9.67
C SER A 61 14.10 -2.61 -9.00
N ARG A 62 13.78 -2.71 -7.71
CA ARG A 62 13.88 -3.97 -6.96
C ARG A 62 12.77 -4.11 -5.94
N LEU A 63 12.17 -5.30 -5.89
CA LEU A 63 11.21 -5.69 -4.87
C LEU A 63 11.68 -6.99 -4.21
N GLU A 64 11.63 -7.01 -2.88
CA GLU A 64 11.71 -8.23 -2.08
C GLU A 64 10.41 -8.42 -1.32
N ILE A 65 9.93 -9.65 -1.24
CA ILE A 65 8.73 -10.00 -0.47
C ILE A 65 9.15 -10.96 0.63
N TRP A 66 8.96 -10.55 1.88
CA TRP A 66 9.33 -11.31 3.07
C TRP A 66 8.07 -11.84 3.74
N GLY A 67 7.93 -13.15 3.81
CA GLY A 67 6.79 -13.82 4.42
C GLY A 67 6.50 -15.20 3.84
N SER A 68 5.41 -15.81 4.29
CA SER A 68 4.99 -17.13 3.81
C SER A 68 4.47 -17.08 2.37
N LYS A 69 4.85 -18.09 1.58
CA LYS A 69 4.36 -18.29 0.22
C LYS A 69 2.84 -18.53 0.21
N GLU A 70 2.34 -19.24 1.22
CA GLU A 70 0.92 -19.55 1.40
C GLU A 70 0.12 -18.26 1.62
N VAL A 71 0.59 -17.37 2.51
CA VAL A 71 -0.06 -16.07 2.75
C VAL A 71 -0.06 -15.21 1.48
N LEU A 72 1.06 -15.17 0.74
CA LEU A 72 1.13 -14.45 -0.53
C LEU A 72 0.13 -15.01 -1.56
N GLN A 73 0.07 -16.33 -1.72
CA GLN A 73 -0.86 -16.99 -2.65
C GLN A 73 -2.31 -16.69 -2.30
N GLN A 74 -2.68 -16.81 -1.03
CA GLN A 74 -4.03 -16.48 -0.56
C GLN A 74 -4.38 -15.01 -0.81
N ALA A 75 -3.42 -14.09 -0.63
CA ALA A 75 -3.63 -12.67 -0.86
C ALA A 75 -3.82 -12.35 -2.36
N ILE A 76 -3.12 -13.05 -3.25
CA ILE A 76 -3.24 -12.89 -4.71
C ILE A 76 -4.62 -13.31 -5.22
N VAL A 77 -5.18 -14.41 -4.70
CA VAL A 77 -6.49 -14.91 -5.16
C VAL A 77 -7.67 -14.14 -4.56
N ARG A 78 -7.46 -13.43 -3.45
CA ARG A 78 -8.50 -12.67 -2.76
C ARG A 78 -8.96 -11.48 -3.59
N LYS A 79 -10.20 -11.54 -4.08
CA LYS A 79 -10.89 -10.39 -4.68
C LYS A 79 -11.53 -9.56 -3.58
N GLU A 80 -11.33 -8.25 -3.62
CA GLU A 80 -12.14 -7.31 -2.83
C GLU A 80 -13.49 -7.10 -3.53
N LEU A 81 -14.57 -7.20 -2.74
CA LEU A 81 -15.91 -6.81 -3.19
C LEU A 81 -16.03 -5.29 -3.03
N GLN A 82 -16.18 -4.57 -4.15
CA GLN A 82 -16.54 -3.15 -4.11
C GLN A 82 -18.06 -3.02 -3.95
N ALA A 83 -18.51 -2.67 -2.73
CA ALA A 83 -19.92 -2.45 -2.42
C ALA A 83 -20.30 -0.95 -2.55
N SER A 84 -19.97 -0.28 -3.65
CA SER A 84 -20.26 1.15 -3.83
C SER A 84 -21.67 1.45 -4.36
N GLY A 85 -22.43 0.44 -4.78
CA GLY A 85 -23.75 0.61 -5.39
C GLY A 85 -23.75 1.29 -6.76
N LEU A 86 -22.63 1.91 -7.17
CA LEU A 86 -22.47 2.62 -8.44
C LEU A 86 -22.68 1.68 -9.63
N THR A 87 -22.23 0.43 -9.53
CA THR A 87 -22.48 -0.59 -10.56
C THR A 87 -23.99 -0.78 -10.79
N LYS A 88 -24.80 -0.82 -9.74
CA LYS A 88 -26.27 -0.92 -9.85
C LYS A 88 -26.89 0.36 -10.43
N ARG A 89 -26.28 1.52 -10.19
CA ARG A 89 -26.76 2.82 -10.68
C ARG A 89 -26.45 3.06 -12.16
N PHE A 90 -25.34 2.52 -12.66
CA PHE A 90 -24.83 2.81 -14.00
C PHE A 90 -24.84 1.61 -14.96
N MET A 91 -25.11 0.38 -14.49
CA MET A 91 -25.36 -0.73 -15.41
C MET A 91 -26.80 -0.64 -15.93
N PRO A 92 -27.02 -0.64 -17.25
CA PRO A 92 -28.36 -0.72 -17.81
C PRO A 92 -29.03 -2.02 -17.32
N VAL A 93 -30.28 -1.91 -16.86
CA VAL A 93 -31.11 -3.09 -16.60
C VAL A 93 -31.23 -3.83 -17.92
N ALA A 94 -30.69 -5.05 -17.98
CA ALA A 94 -30.85 -5.91 -19.15
C ALA A 94 -32.35 -6.09 -19.39
N LYS A 95 -32.81 -5.73 -20.60
CA LYS A 95 -34.15 -6.08 -21.08
C LYS A 95 -34.22 -7.58 -21.35
#